data_AF-A0A535F2R6-F1
#
_entry.id   AF-A0A535F2R6-F1
#
_cell.length_a   1.000
_cell.length_b   1.000
_cell.length_c   1.000
_cell.angle_alpha   90.00
_cell.angle_beta   90.00
_cell.angle_gamma   90.00
#
_symmetry.space_group_name_H-M   'P 1'
#
loop_
_entity.id
_entity.type
_entity.pdbx_description
1 polymer ?
#
loop_
_entity_poly.entity_id
_entity_poly.type
_entity_poly.pdbx_seq_one_letter_code
_entity_poly.pdbx_strand_id
1 'polypeptide(L)'
;MIEEFHEHVYPGRVQTPIPQKFIDTVLFPYAHALNNILKANYQYGSSPNAKANAKEINSMFRWLNQLDHGFWIAPALYYFVQNHRQQQNLVVRFLIDLERLVVSFMICRVPPYRRIDRYCQLLEAIYKDEDLFAPASPLQLTPGERQEVCRILNGDIYHLHYVCRYVLLRLDSYRSDSGASYDYQTISIEHILPQRPHSDSKWHQTFPSKEMRERYVHRL
;
A
#
# COMPACT_ATOMS: atom_id res chain seq x y z
N MET A 1 -6.22 -4.46 -29.42
CA MET A 1 -5.63 -5.48 -28.53
C MET A 1 -4.42 -6.21 -29.13
N ILE A 2 -4.50 -6.90 -30.29
CA ILE A 2 -3.29 -7.54 -30.90
C ILE A 2 -2.35 -6.49 -31.52
N GLU A 3 -2.89 -5.48 -32.20
CA GLU A 3 -2.09 -4.36 -32.74
C GLU A 3 -1.42 -3.55 -31.63
N GLU A 4 -2.15 -3.14 -30.59
CA GLU A 4 -1.59 -2.47 -29.40
C GLU A 4 -0.50 -3.30 -28.70
N PHE A 5 -0.65 -4.64 -28.66
CA PHE A 5 0.39 -5.52 -28.12
C PHE A 5 1.66 -5.46 -28.99
N HIS A 6 1.53 -5.50 -30.31
CA HIS A 6 2.65 -5.35 -31.24
C HIS A 6 3.19 -3.92 -31.34
N GLU A 7 2.50 -2.91 -30.85
CA GLU A 7 3.02 -1.53 -30.79
C GLU A 7 3.71 -1.24 -29.47
N HIS A 8 3.17 -1.69 -28.33
CA HIS A 8 3.64 -1.28 -27.01
C HIS A 8 4.41 -2.38 -26.26
N VAL A 9 4.11 -3.65 -26.51
CA VAL A 9 4.79 -4.79 -25.86
C VAL A 9 5.86 -5.37 -26.78
N TYR A 10 5.62 -5.33 -28.09
CA TYR A 10 6.53 -5.86 -29.11
C TYR A 10 6.63 -4.95 -30.35
N PRO A 11 6.98 -3.64 -30.20
CA PRO A 11 7.13 -2.69 -31.32
C PRO A 11 7.99 -3.30 -32.41
N GLY A 12 7.37 -3.60 -33.55
CA GLY A 12 8.01 -4.30 -34.65
C GLY A 12 9.33 -3.65 -35.08
N ARG A 13 10.35 -4.50 -35.31
CA ARG A 13 11.69 -4.25 -35.92
C ARG A 13 12.91 -4.13 -35.01
N VAL A 14 12.90 -4.71 -33.81
CA VAL A 14 14.17 -5.14 -33.19
C VAL A 14 14.33 -6.64 -33.43
N GLN A 15 15.48 -7.03 -34.00
CA GLN A 15 15.91 -8.43 -34.12
C GLN A 15 15.56 -9.17 -32.83
N THR A 16 14.73 -10.20 -32.98
CA THR A 16 14.18 -11.00 -31.89
C THR A 16 15.27 -11.25 -30.84
N PRO A 17 15.08 -10.87 -29.57
CA PRO A 17 15.68 -11.67 -28.52
C PRO A 17 15.13 -13.08 -28.76
N ILE A 18 16.00 -14.05 -29.06
CA ILE A 18 15.64 -15.48 -29.19
C ILE A 18 14.56 -15.78 -28.14
N PRO A 19 13.44 -16.45 -28.43
CA PRO A 19 12.34 -16.65 -27.47
C PRO A 19 12.81 -17.05 -26.06
N GLN A 20 13.87 -17.85 -26.00
CA GLN A 20 14.62 -18.18 -24.79
C GLN A 20 15.14 -16.96 -24.00
N LYS A 21 15.78 -15.98 -24.65
CA LYS A 21 16.21 -14.72 -24.03
C LYS A 21 15.03 -13.95 -23.44
N PHE A 22 13.87 -13.87 -24.10
CA PHE A 22 12.68 -13.25 -23.49
C PHE A 22 12.23 -14.02 -22.24
N ILE A 23 12.14 -15.34 -22.33
CA ILE A 23 11.75 -16.21 -21.22
C ILE A 23 12.70 -16.01 -20.03
N ASP A 24 14.01 -16.08 -20.28
CA ASP A 24 15.05 -16.07 -19.26
C ASP A 24 15.26 -14.68 -18.63
N THR A 25 15.13 -13.62 -19.42
CA THR A 25 15.47 -12.25 -18.97
C THR A 25 14.27 -11.38 -18.61
N VAL A 26 13.07 -11.73 -19.08
CA VAL A 26 11.84 -10.97 -18.82
C VAL A 26 10.82 -11.82 -18.09
N LEU A 27 10.35 -12.93 -18.69
CA LEU A 27 9.22 -13.67 -18.13
C LEU A 27 9.53 -14.28 -16.75
N PHE A 28 10.62 -15.05 -16.63
CA PHE A 28 10.96 -15.71 -15.36
C PHE A 28 11.26 -14.71 -14.23
N PRO A 29 12.07 -13.65 -14.43
CA PRO A 29 12.31 -12.67 -13.39
C PRO A 29 11.03 -11.99 -12.88
N TYR A 30 10.14 -11.59 -13.79
CA TYR A 30 8.88 -10.96 -13.41
C TYR A 30 7.91 -11.94 -12.75
N ALA A 31 7.80 -13.18 -13.23
CA ALA A 31 6.96 -14.20 -12.61
C ALA A 31 7.44 -14.53 -11.18
N HIS A 32 8.75 -14.65 -10.98
CA HIS A 32 9.34 -14.89 -9.67
C HIS A 32 9.13 -13.70 -8.73
N ALA A 33 9.34 -12.47 -9.22
CA ALA A 33 9.07 -11.25 -8.45
C ALA A 33 7.59 -11.11 -8.07
N LEU A 34 6.67 -11.41 -8.99
CA LEU A 34 5.24 -11.39 -8.72
C LEU A 34 4.87 -12.43 -7.66
N ASN A 35 5.42 -13.65 -7.74
CA ASN A 35 5.22 -14.66 -6.69
C ASN A 35 5.74 -14.17 -5.32
N ASN A 36 6.89 -13.49 -5.30
CA ASN A 36 7.44 -12.89 -4.07
C ASN A 36 6.51 -11.85 -3.45
N ILE A 37 5.92 -10.98 -4.27
CA ILE A 37 4.97 -9.95 -3.85
C ILE A 37 3.70 -10.61 -3.31
N LEU A 38 3.07 -11.49 -4.10
CA LEU A 38 1.79 -12.09 -3.75
C LEU A 38 1.86 -13.00 -2.52
N LYS A 39 2.97 -13.72 -2.34
CA LYS A 39 3.14 -14.66 -1.21
C LYS A 39 3.95 -14.09 -0.05
N ALA A 40 4.47 -12.86 -0.17
CA ALA A 40 5.35 -12.25 0.81
C ALA A 40 6.49 -13.19 1.26
N ASN A 41 7.15 -13.84 0.30
CA ASN A 41 8.16 -14.88 0.53
C ASN A 41 9.52 -14.58 -0.12
N TYR A 42 9.84 -13.30 -0.30
CA TYR A 42 11.15 -12.88 -0.78
C TYR A 42 12.27 -13.39 0.14
N GLN A 43 13.25 -14.05 -0.48
CA GLN A 43 14.42 -14.59 0.21
C GLN A 43 15.62 -13.66 0.05
N TYR A 44 16.42 -13.56 1.12
CA TYR A 44 17.58 -12.69 1.17
C TYR A 44 18.76 -13.29 0.37
N GLY A 45 19.52 -12.44 -0.31
CA GLY A 45 20.84 -12.78 -0.85
C GLY A 45 21.95 -12.66 0.20
N SER A 46 23.21 -12.86 -0.17
CA SER A 46 24.35 -12.96 0.76
C SER A 46 24.86 -11.64 1.40
N SER A 47 24.08 -10.56 1.43
CA SER A 47 24.52 -9.25 1.94
C SER A 47 24.35 -9.11 3.48
N PRO A 48 25.20 -8.33 4.19
CA PRO A 48 25.20 -8.22 5.65
C PRO A 48 23.85 -7.85 6.28
N ASN A 49 23.03 -7.04 5.58
CA ASN A 49 21.69 -6.61 6.05
C ASN A 49 20.55 -7.34 5.31
N ALA A 50 20.87 -8.31 4.45
CA ALA A 50 19.89 -8.89 3.55
C ALA A 50 18.74 -9.57 4.31
N LYS A 51 19.02 -10.17 5.47
CA LYS A 51 18.00 -10.84 6.30
C LYS A 51 17.00 -9.83 6.90
N ALA A 52 17.48 -8.68 7.37
CA ALA A 52 16.62 -7.62 7.92
C ALA A 52 15.75 -7.00 6.81
N ASN A 53 16.38 -6.63 5.68
CA ASN A 53 15.69 -6.08 4.53
C ASN A 53 14.65 -7.05 3.95
N ALA A 54 14.95 -8.35 3.86
CA ALA A 54 13.97 -9.32 3.38
C ALA A 54 12.78 -9.44 4.34
N LYS A 55 13.00 -9.34 5.66
CA LYS A 55 11.91 -9.32 6.64
C LYS A 55 11.02 -8.10 6.44
N GLU A 56 11.61 -6.92 6.25
CA GLU A 56 10.89 -5.66 6.01
C GLU A 56 10.13 -5.68 4.69
N ILE A 57 10.76 -6.10 3.59
CA ILE A 57 10.12 -6.27 2.28
C ILE A 57 8.90 -7.20 2.40
N ASN A 58 9.06 -8.36 3.03
CA ASN A 58 7.95 -9.29 3.22
C ASN A 58 6.87 -8.71 4.14
N SER A 59 7.23 -7.93 5.15
CA SER A 59 6.25 -7.22 5.98
C SER A 59 5.44 -6.22 5.14
N MET A 60 6.09 -5.43 4.29
CA MET A 60 5.41 -4.49 3.41
C MET A 60 4.54 -5.18 2.36
N PHE A 61 4.97 -6.31 1.81
CA PHE A 61 4.12 -7.12 0.92
C PHE A 61 2.85 -7.61 1.65
N ARG A 62 2.95 -8.06 2.90
CA ARG A 62 1.76 -8.45 3.68
C ARG A 62 0.82 -7.26 3.93
N TRP A 63 1.36 -6.06 4.17
CA TRP A 63 0.54 -4.85 4.31
C TRP A 63 -0.17 -4.48 3.00
N LEU A 64 0.56 -4.42 1.89
CA LEU A 64 0.00 -4.10 0.58
C LEU A 64 -1.01 -5.15 0.10
N ASN A 65 -0.79 -6.44 0.38
CA ASN A 65 -1.72 -7.51 0.02
C ASN A 65 -3.04 -7.47 0.81
N GLN A 66 -3.08 -6.76 1.94
CA GLN A 66 -4.34 -6.51 2.63
C GLN A 66 -5.18 -5.45 1.92
N LEU A 67 -4.57 -4.57 1.12
CA LEU A 67 -5.21 -3.46 0.40
C LEU A 67 -5.99 -3.98 -0.81
N ASP A 68 -7.25 -3.55 -0.92
CA ASP A 68 -8.09 -3.89 -2.07
C ASP A 68 -7.60 -3.16 -3.34
N HIS A 69 -7.80 -3.81 -4.49
CA HIS A 69 -7.42 -3.39 -5.85
C HIS A 69 -5.93 -3.51 -6.19
N GLY A 70 -5.57 -4.61 -6.88
CA GLY A 70 -4.21 -4.97 -7.32
C GLY A 70 -3.55 -4.03 -8.35
N PHE A 71 -4.03 -2.79 -8.52
CA PHE A 71 -3.40 -1.80 -9.39
C PHE A 71 -2.01 -1.38 -8.90
N TRP A 72 -1.78 -1.40 -7.58
CA TRP A 72 -0.47 -1.10 -6.99
C TRP A 72 0.59 -2.15 -7.34
N ILE A 73 0.18 -3.36 -7.75
CA ILE A 73 1.11 -4.45 -8.08
C ILE A 73 1.99 -4.06 -9.28
N ALA A 74 1.46 -3.35 -10.27
CA ALA A 74 2.23 -2.97 -11.46
C ALA A 74 3.47 -2.11 -11.12
N PRO A 75 3.34 -0.95 -10.44
CA PRO A 75 4.51 -0.17 -10.04
C PRO A 75 5.40 -0.89 -9.02
N ALA A 76 4.82 -1.67 -8.09
CA ALA A 76 5.60 -2.48 -7.14
C ALA A 76 6.47 -3.51 -7.85
N LEU A 77 5.89 -4.28 -8.77
CA LEU A 77 6.57 -5.31 -9.55
C LEU A 77 7.68 -4.70 -10.39
N TYR A 78 7.38 -3.63 -11.12
CA TYR A 78 8.35 -2.98 -11.99
C TYR A 78 9.55 -2.46 -11.19
N TYR A 79 9.31 -1.66 -10.13
CA TYR A 79 10.39 -1.15 -9.29
C TYR A 79 11.19 -2.27 -8.59
N PHE A 80 10.49 -3.29 -8.09
CA PHE A 80 11.12 -4.41 -7.40
C PHE A 80 12.06 -5.18 -8.33
N VAL A 81 11.64 -5.55 -9.54
CA VAL A 81 12.50 -6.29 -10.50
C VAL A 81 13.80 -5.54 -10.77
N GLN A 82 13.75 -4.22 -10.96
CA GLN A 82 14.94 -3.40 -11.24
C GLN A 82 15.92 -3.33 -10.05
N ASN A 83 15.41 -3.29 -8.81
CA ASN A 83 16.20 -2.84 -7.66
C ASN A 83 16.48 -3.91 -6.59
N HIS A 84 15.68 -4.98 -6.49
CA HIS A 84 15.72 -5.91 -5.35
C HIS A 84 17.05 -6.63 -5.10
N ARG A 85 17.92 -6.75 -6.12
CA ARG A 85 19.21 -7.46 -5.98
C ARG A 85 20.31 -6.60 -5.36
N GLN A 86 20.27 -5.29 -5.60
CA GLN A 86 21.38 -4.39 -5.26
C GLN A 86 20.96 -3.29 -4.28
N GLN A 87 19.69 -2.87 -4.31
CA GLN A 87 19.21 -1.66 -3.64
C GLN A 87 18.03 -1.97 -2.69
N GLN A 88 18.19 -3.00 -1.85
CA GLN A 88 17.11 -3.49 -0.98
C GLN A 88 16.53 -2.41 -0.04
N ASN A 89 17.37 -1.51 0.49
CA ASN A 89 16.91 -0.41 1.34
C ASN A 89 15.99 0.56 0.57
N LEU A 90 16.28 0.81 -0.71
CA LEU A 90 15.46 1.66 -1.56
C LEU A 90 14.16 0.97 -1.93
N VAL A 91 14.17 -0.35 -2.13
CA VAL A 91 12.95 -1.16 -2.25
C VAL A 91 12.06 -1.04 -1.02
N VAL A 92 12.61 -1.16 0.19
CA VAL A 92 11.83 -0.97 1.43
C VAL A 92 11.21 0.43 1.46
N ARG A 93 12.02 1.48 1.24
CA ARG A 93 11.54 2.87 1.24
C ARG A 93 10.43 3.09 0.20
N PHE A 94 10.63 2.58 -1.01
CA PHE A 94 9.63 2.65 -2.08
C PHE A 94 8.32 1.97 -1.67
N LEU A 95 8.37 0.76 -1.09
CA LEU A 95 7.17 0.05 -0.67
C LEU A 95 6.43 0.77 0.46
N ILE A 96 7.16 1.42 1.38
CA ILE A 96 6.57 2.27 2.43
C ILE A 96 5.83 3.46 1.82
N ASP A 97 6.46 4.18 0.91
CA ASP A 97 5.83 5.35 0.28
C ASP A 97 4.67 4.93 -0.64
N LEU A 98 4.78 3.77 -1.32
CA LEU A 98 3.69 3.18 -2.09
C LEU A 98 2.50 2.83 -1.19
N GLU A 99 2.72 2.16 -0.05
CA GLU A 99 1.66 1.86 0.92
C GLU A 99 0.94 3.13 1.37
N ARG A 100 1.68 4.19 1.69
CA ARG A 100 1.10 5.50 2.05
C ARG A 100 0.25 6.08 0.93
N LEU A 101 0.70 5.97 -0.32
CA LEU A 101 -0.06 6.40 -1.49
C LEU A 101 -1.37 5.61 -1.64
N VAL A 102 -1.30 4.27 -1.63
CA VAL A 102 -2.46 3.40 -1.81
C VAL A 102 -3.48 3.64 -0.69
N VAL A 103 -3.03 3.69 0.56
CA VAL A 103 -3.89 3.93 1.73
C VAL A 103 -4.55 5.31 1.65
N SER A 104 -3.86 6.33 1.16
CA SER A 104 -4.47 7.66 0.94
C SER A 104 -5.64 7.60 -0.03
N PHE A 105 -5.56 6.79 -1.10
CA PHE A 105 -6.67 6.63 -2.04
C PHE A 105 -7.89 6.00 -1.39
N MET A 106 -7.67 5.09 -0.44
CA MET A 106 -8.74 4.43 0.30
C MET A 106 -9.40 5.38 1.28
N ILE A 107 -8.60 6.12 2.07
CA ILE A 107 -9.07 7.12 3.02
C ILE A 107 -9.88 8.20 2.29
N CYS A 108 -9.32 8.75 1.22
CA CYS A 108 -9.92 9.84 0.46
C CYS A 108 -10.96 9.39 -0.58
N ARG A 109 -11.27 8.09 -0.65
CA ARG A 109 -12.20 7.49 -1.63
C ARG A 109 -11.93 7.95 -3.07
N VAL A 110 -10.66 8.09 -3.45
CA VAL A 110 -10.24 8.55 -4.77
C VAL A 110 -10.85 7.62 -5.84
N PRO A 111 -11.47 8.10 -6.91
CA PRO A 111 -12.10 7.23 -7.90
C PRO A 111 -11.07 6.42 -8.70
N PRO A 112 -11.40 5.21 -9.19
CA PRO A 112 -10.44 4.31 -9.84
C PRO A 112 -9.63 4.93 -10.97
N TYR A 113 -10.25 5.73 -11.85
CA TYR A 113 -9.56 6.35 -12.98
C TYR A 113 -8.40 7.26 -12.54
N ARG A 114 -8.58 8.08 -11.49
CA ARG A 114 -7.48 8.93 -10.96
C ARG A 114 -6.37 8.11 -10.32
N ARG A 115 -6.71 6.96 -9.72
CA ARG A 115 -5.69 6.03 -9.19
C ARG A 115 -4.86 5.45 -10.34
N ILE A 116 -5.52 5.02 -11.42
CA ILE A 116 -4.87 4.51 -12.63
C ILE A 116 -3.93 5.56 -13.21
N ASP A 117 -4.41 6.80 -13.40
CA ASP A 117 -3.59 7.90 -13.90
C ASP A 117 -2.33 8.11 -13.06
N ARG A 118 -2.47 8.09 -11.72
CA ARG A 118 -1.35 8.25 -10.79
C ARG A 118 -0.36 7.08 -10.86
N TYR A 119 -0.84 5.85 -11.04
CA TYR A 119 0.04 4.69 -11.23
C TYR A 119 0.76 4.72 -12.58
N CYS A 120 0.11 5.20 -13.65
CA CYS A 120 0.76 5.41 -14.94
C CYS A 120 1.88 6.44 -14.84
N GLN A 121 1.63 7.58 -14.18
CA GLN A 121 2.66 8.58 -13.89
C GLN A 121 3.82 7.98 -13.09
N LEU A 122 3.52 7.15 -12.08
CA LEU A 122 4.55 6.47 -11.29
C LEU A 122 5.38 5.50 -12.12
N LEU A 123 4.75 4.71 -12.99
CA LEU A 123 5.45 3.80 -13.90
C LEU A 123 6.37 4.56 -14.86
N GLU A 124 5.90 5.69 -15.41
CA GLU A 124 6.73 6.56 -16.25
C GLU A 124 7.92 7.14 -15.49
N ALA A 125 7.73 7.60 -14.26
CA ALA A 125 8.80 8.12 -13.41
C ALA A 125 9.85 7.04 -13.09
N ILE A 126 9.41 5.79 -12.81
CA ILE A 126 10.33 4.65 -12.63
C ILE A 126 11.09 4.37 -13.94
N TYR A 127 10.39 4.37 -15.08
CA TYR A 127 11.00 4.09 -16.39
C TYR A 127 12.05 5.13 -16.78
N LYS A 128 11.81 6.40 -16.44
CA LYS A 128 12.73 7.53 -16.70
C LYS A 128 13.85 7.67 -15.66
N ASP A 129 13.90 6.78 -14.66
CA ASP A 129 14.84 6.84 -13.54
C ASP A 129 14.80 8.20 -12.80
N GLU A 130 13.59 8.75 -12.64
CA GLU A 130 13.37 9.99 -11.89
C GLU A 130 13.53 9.75 -10.38
N ASP A 131 13.84 10.82 -9.62
CA ASP A 131 13.88 10.75 -8.16
C ASP A 131 12.47 10.58 -7.57
N LEU A 132 12.10 9.32 -7.30
CA LEU A 132 10.80 8.95 -6.75
C LEU A 132 10.59 9.47 -5.32
N PHE A 133 11.65 9.87 -4.63
CA PHE A 133 11.60 10.35 -3.25
C PHE A 133 11.55 11.87 -3.16
N ALA A 134 11.67 12.57 -4.28
CA ALA A 134 11.44 14.00 -4.36
C ALA A 134 9.98 14.34 -4.01
N PRO A 135 9.69 15.45 -3.31
CA PRO A 135 8.32 15.80 -2.91
C PRO A 135 7.30 15.91 -4.04
N ALA A 136 7.75 16.20 -5.26
CA ALA A 136 6.90 16.33 -6.45
C ALA A 136 6.63 15.00 -7.17
N SER A 137 7.32 13.91 -6.79
CA SER A 137 7.19 12.60 -7.42
C SER A 137 5.75 12.08 -7.35
N PRO A 138 5.29 11.34 -8.37
CA PRO A 138 4.00 10.66 -8.34
C PRO A 138 3.85 9.64 -7.20
N LEU A 139 4.96 9.16 -6.63
CA LEU A 139 4.96 8.29 -5.45
C LEU A 139 4.54 9.03 -4.17
N GLN A 140 4.83 10.32 -4.08
CA GLN A 140 4.67 11.10 -2.85
C GLN A 140 3.27 11.71 -2.76
N LEU A 141 2.73 11.77 -1.54
CA LEU A 141 1.52 12.55 -1.26
C LEU A 141 1.83 14.04 -1.31
N THR A 142 1.03 14.76 -2.09
CA THR A 142 1.02 16.23 -2.13
C THR A 142 0.59 16.82 -0.77
N PRO A 143 0.92 18.09 -0.48
CA PRO A 143 0.45 18.74 0.75
C PRO A 143 -1.07 18.72 0.92
N GLY A 144 -1.82 18.90 -0.17
CA GLY A 144 -3.29 18.84 -0.16
C GLY A 144 -3.83 17.45 0.15
N GLU A 145 -3.24 16.41 -0.42
CA GLU A 145 -3.63 15.02 -0.11
C GLU A 145 -3.34 14.68 1.35
N ARG A 146 -2.20 15.11 1.90
CA ARG A 146 -1.89 14.93 3.33
C ARG A 146 -2.91 15.61 4.22
N GLN A 147 -3.26 16.85 3.91
CA GLN A 147 -4.27 17.60 4.67
C GLN A 147 -5.63 16.91 4.62
N GLU A 148 -6.04 16.42 3.45
CA GLU A 148 -7.31 15.73 3.28
C GLU A 148 -7.35 14.39 4.02
N VAL A 149 -6.26 13.61 3.95
CA VAL A 149 -6.10 12.39 4.75
C VAL A 149 -6.28 12.69 6.24
N CYS A 150 -5.58 13.70 6.77
CA CYS A 150 -5.71 14.10 8.18
C CYS A 150 -7.14 14.55 8.52
N ARG A 151 -7.80 15.29 7.63
CA ARG A 151 -9.17 15.76 7.81
C ARG A 151 -10.15 14.58 7.92
N ILE A 152 -10.03 13.58 7.05
CA ILE A 152 -10.90 12.40 7.05
C ILE A 152 -10.64 11.51 8.25
N LEU A 153 -9.37 11.29 8.61
CA LEU A 153 -9.02 10.51 9.80
C LEU A 153 -9.54 11.14 11.09
N ASN A 154 -9.63 12.47 11.15
CA ASN A 154 -10.24 13.21 12.25
C ASN A 154 -11.78 13.32 12.14
N GLY A 155 -12.40 12.61 11.19
CA GLY A 155 -13.84 12.56 10.99
C GLY A 155 -14.46 11.29 11.56
N ASP A 156 -15.61 10.91 11.01
CA ASP A 156 -16.39 9.75 11.44
C ASP A 156 -15.80 8.44 10.85
N ILE A 157 -14.56 8.14 11.22
CA ILE A 157 -13.76 7.06 10.64
C ILE A 157 -14.41 5.68 10.78
N TYR A 158 -15.22 5.45 11.83
CA TYR A 158 -15.91 4.16 11.98
C TYR A 158 -16.96 3.89 10.90
N HIS A 159 -17.45 4.90 10.16
CA HIS A 159 -18.28 4.67 8.96
C HIS A 159 -17.45 4.17 7.76
N LEU A 160 -16.13 4.31 7.82
CA LEU A 160 -15.19 3.82 6.83
C LEU A 160 -14.65 2.45 7.26
N HIS A 161 -15.52 1.47 7.53
CA HIS A 161 -15.16 0.20 8.19
C HIS A 161 -13.84 -0.43 7.73
N TYR A 162 -13.62 -0.54 6.42
CA TYR A 162 -12.39 -1.09 5.87
C TYR A 162 -11.15 -0.22 6.18
N VAL A 163 -11.26 1.10 6.00
CA VAL A 163 -10.19 2.07 6.30
C VAL A 163 -9.91 2.10 7.79
N CYS A 164 -10.95 2.14 8.62
CA CYS A 164 -10.85 2.10 10.08
C CYS A 164 -10.07 0.85 10.52
N ARG A 165 -10.40 -0.32 9.97
CA ARG A 165 -9.67 -1.57 10.24
C ARG A 165 -8.19 -1.42 9.96
N TYR A 166 -7.86 -0.99 8.76
CA TYR A 166 -6.47 -0.89 8.33
C TYR A 166 -5.69 0.11 9.18
N VAL A 167 -6.26 1.29 9.44
CA VAL A 167 -5.64 2.34 10.27
C VAL A 167 -5.39 1.84 11.68
N LEU A 168 -6.36 1.17 12.31
CA LEU A 168 -6.19 0.62 13.65
C LEU A 168 -5.10 -0.45 13.71
N LEU A 169 -5.01 -1.34 12.72
CA LEU A 169 -3.94 -2.33 12.63
C LEU A 169 -2.57 -1.68 12.43
N ARG A 170 -2.48 -0.61 11.63
CA ARG A 170 -1.22 0.14 11.46
C ARG A 170 -0.81 0.87 12.75
N LEU A 171 -1.76 1.45 13.48
CA LEU A 171 -1.51 2.08 14.77
C LEU A 171 -1.06 1.07 15.82
N ASP A 172 -1.71 -0.09 15.89
CA ASP A 172 -1.32 -1.18 16.78
C ASP A 172 0.08 -1.71 16.44
N SER A 173 0.37 -1.89 15.14
CA SER A 173 1.69 -2.29 14.65
C SER A 173 2.78 -1.27 14.98
N TYR A 174 2.44 0.02 15.00
CA TYR A 174 3.38 1.08 15.36
C TYR A 174 3.65 1.13 16.87
N ARG A 175 2.64 0.80 17.70
CA ARG A 175 2.77 0.76 19.16
C ARG A 175 3.42 -0.52 19.68
N SER A 176 3.27 -1.62 18.95
CA SER A 176 3.86 -2.90 19.32
C SER A 176 5.36 -2.91 19.02
N ASP A 177 6.20 -3.02 20.06
CA ASP A 177 7.67 -3.12 19.93
C ASP A 177 8.15 -4.38 19.18
N SER A 178 7.24 -5.28 18.84
CA SER A 178 7.53 -6.57 18.22
C SER A 178 6.65 -6.80 17.00
N GLY A 179 7.24 -7.32 15.92
CA GLY A 179 6.63 -7.62 14.63
C GLY A 179 5.41 -8.55 14.67
N ALA A 180 4.30 -8.03 15.19
CA ALA A 180 3.00 -8.63 15.17
C ALA A 180 2.57 -8.84 13.71
N SER A 181 2.20 -10.07 13.39
CA SER A 181 1.65 -10.42 12.08
C SER A 181 0.14 -10.45 12.20
N TYR A 182 -0.53 -9.54 11.51
CA TYR A 182 -2.00 -9.43 11.51
C TYR A 182 -2.61 -10.33 10.44
N ASP A 183 -2.42 -11.64 10.58
CA ASP A 183 -3.01 -12.66 9.69
C ASP A 183 -4.23 -13.30 10.37
N TYR A 184 -5.25 -12.47 10.60
CA TYR A 184 -6.50 -12.90 11.22
C TYR A 184 -7.56 -13.08 10.15
N GLN A 185 -8.23 -14.24 10.15
CA GLN A 185 -9.32 -14.54 9.22
C GLN A 185 -10.51 -13.58 9.38
N THR A 186 -10.78 -13.13 10.61
CA THR A 186 -11.85 -12.19 10.94
C THR A 186 -11.35 -11.21 11.99
N ILE A 187 -11.53 -9.91 11.73
CA ILE A 187 -11.22 -8.83 12.67
C ILE A 187 -12.49 -8.02 12.86
N SER A 188 -12.99 -7.97 14.08
CA SER A 188 -14.05 -7.04 14.49
C SER A 188 -13.46 -5.74 15.04
N ILE A 189 -14.20 -4.66 14.89
CA ILE A 189 -13.85 -3.35 15.43
C ILE A 189 -14.99 -2.91 16.32
N GLU A 190 -14.67 -2.59 17.56
CA GLU A 190 -15.60 -2.00 18.52
C GLU A 190 -15.39 -0.48 18.59
N HIS A 191 -16.47 0.24 18.84
CA HIS A 191 -16.42 1.68 19.11
C HIS A 191 -15.83 1.94 20.50
N ILE A 192 -14.96 2.95 20.62
CA ILE A 192 -14.43 3.38 21.93
C ILE A 192 -15.57 3.93 22.80
N LEU A 193 -16.37 4.85 22.26
CA LEU A 193 -17.64 5.26 22.85
C LEU A 193 -18.73 4.29 22.39
N PRO A 194 -19.36 3.50 23.28
CA PRO A 194 -20.40 2.57 22.87
C PRO A 194 -21.56 3.29 22.18
N GLN A 195 -22.10 2.71 21.11
CA GLN A 195 -23.24 3.29 20.39
C GLN A 195 -24.51 3.38 21.25
N ARG A 196 -24.65 2.47 22.22
CA ARG A 196 -25.76 2.40 23.16
C ARG A 196 -25.21 2.23 24.58
N PRO A 197 -24.67 3.30 25.19
CA PRO A 197 -24.14 3.22 26.55
C PRO A 197 -25.29 3.02 27.53
N HIS A 198 -25.10 2.17 28.54
CA HIS A 198 -26.06 2.03 29.64
C HIS A 198 -26.24 3.37 30.38
N SER A 199 -27.45 3.63 30.87
CA SER A 199 -27.80 4.85 31.62
C SER A 199 -26.87 5.11 32.81
N ASP A 200 -26.43 4.03 33.46
CA ASP A 200 -25.65 4.11 34.70
C ASP A 200 -24.15 4.09 34.44
N SER A 201 -23.73 4.11 33.16
CA SER A 201 -22.33 4.04 32.77
C SER A 201 -21.61 5.39 32.87
N LYS A 202 -20.29 5.35 33.08
CA LYS A 202 -19.43 6.55 33.00
C LYS A 202 -19.53 7.23 31.63
N TRP A 203 -19.75 6.49 30.54
CA TRP A 203 -19.96 7.06 29.22
C TRP A 203 -21.20 7.95 29.16
N HIS A 204 -22.29 7.57 29.81
CA HIS A 204 -23.50 8.38 29.87
C HIS A 204 -23.28 9.67 30.69
N GLN A 205 -22.45 9.62 31.73
CA GLN A 205 -22.09 10.80 32.53
C GLN A 205 -21.15 11.75 31.77
N THR A 206 -20.14 11.21 31.08
CA THR A 206 -19.16 11.99 30.31
C THR A 206 -19.75 12.55 29.01
N PHE A 207 -20.69 11.83 28.39
CA PHE A 207 -21.38 12.24 27.15
C PHE A 207 -22.91 12.30 27.39
N PRO A 208 -23.39 13.28 28.16
CA PRO A 208 -24.77 13.30 28.66
C PRO A 208 -25.79 13.57 27.55
N SER A 209 -25.49 14.52 26.66
CA SER A 209 -26.41 14.90 25.59
C SER A 209 -26.35 13.92 24.41
N LYS A 210 -27.45 13.85 23.66
CA LYS A 210 -27.50 13.03 22.44
C LYS A 210 -26.57 13.59 21.37
N GLU A 211 -26.54 14.91 21.21
CA GLU A 211 -25.72 15.62 20.23
C GLU A 211 -24.22 15.39 20.49
N MET A 212 -23.82 15.36 21.76
CA MET A 212 -22.43 15.07 22.13
C MET A 212 -22.07 13.62 21.78
N ARG A 213 -22.95 12.66 22.07
CA ARG A 213 -22.72 11.26 21.70
C ARG A 213 -22.62 11.08 20.19
N GLU A 214 -23.56 11.64 19.43
CA GLU A 214 -23.55 11.57 17.96
C GLU A 214 -22.27 12.18 17.36
N ARG A 215 -21.74 13.24 17.97
CA ARG A 215 -20.49 13.88 17.52
C ARG A 215 -19.25 13.01 17.69
N TYR A 216 -19.17 12.17 18.74
CA TYR A 216 -17.95 11.44 19.09
C TYR A 216 -18.04 9.92 18.87
N VAL A 217 -19.23 9.35 18.79
CA VAL A 217 -19.43 7.89 18.70
C VAL A 217 -18.72 7.27 17.50
N HIS A 218 -18.54 8.02 16.41
CA HIS A 218 -17.89 7.53 15.20
C HIS A 218 -16.43 8.00 15.01
N ARG A 219 -15.80 8.51 16.06
CA ARG A 219 -14.41 8.99 16.06
C ARG A 219 -13.49 8.12 16.93
N LEU A 220 -12.21 8.08 16.57
CA LEU A 220 -11.14 7.53 17.41
C LEU A 220 -10.66 8.53 18.47
#